data_AF-A0A9N8ZZ32-F1
#
_entry.id   AF-A0A9N8ZZ32-F1
#
_cell.length_a   1.000
_cell.length_b   1.000
_cell.length_c   1.000
_cell.angle_alpha   90.00
_cell.angle_beta   90.00
_cell.angle_gamma   90.00
#
_symmetry.space_group_name_H-M   'P 1'
#
loop_
_entity.id
_entity.type
_entity.pdbx_description
1 polymer ?
#
loop_
_entity_poly.entity_id
_entity_poly.type
_entity_poly.pdbx_seq_one_letter_code
_entity_poly.pdbx_strand_id
1 'polypeptide(L)'
;MEPLPTSSDSSIPTIASYCDNPVPNTCNFYMNCLEEKFHCGPKGYPINYGKKNCEKFITSINKFSPAGKKWVTNVMLCLQRALVSSYDNNKTTCTDIYNTAFDSHAPCYITSGICILPPTDWEVLFETIGFKTLFGNLKIIIQALKTAGECATFYVWFLAEVCKSLCEI
;
A
#
# COMPACT_ATOMS: atom_id res chain seq x y z
N MET A 1 3.54 -52.14 -19.40
CA MET A 1 4.54 -51.09 -19.63
C MET A 1 3.99 -50.22 -20.73
N GLU A 2 3.40 -49.11 -20.31
CA GLU A 2 2.76 -48.11 -21.16
C GLU A 2 3.54 -46.80 -20.92
N PRO A 3 3.86 -45.99 -21.95
CA PRO A 3 4.73 -44.84 -21.77
C PRO A 3 4.01 -43.70 -21.02
N LEU A 4 4.74 -43.02 -20.15
CA LEU A 4 4.29 -41.82 -19.44
C LEU A 4 3.90 -40.71 -20.44
N PRO A 5 2.80 -39.97 -20.22
CA PRO A 5 2.50 -38.80 -21.02
C PRO A 5 3.41 -37.65 -20.58
N THR A 6 4.27 -37.20 -21.49
CA THR A 6 4.92 -35.89 -21.43
C THR A 6 3.89 -34.83 -21.82
N SER A 7 3.34 -34.10 -20.85
CA SER A 7 2.58 -32.88 -21.13
C SER A 7 3.22 -31.69 -20.43
N SER A 8 3.91 -30.92 -21.25
CA SER A 8 4.16 -29.50 -21.08
C SER A 8 2.89 -28.71 -20.74
N ASP A 9 3.11 -27.62 -20.00
CA ASP A 9 2.32 -26.39 -19.94
C ASP A 9 1.22 -26.28 -18.86
N SER A 10 1.53 -25.46 -17.84
CA SER A 10 0.59 -24.52 -17.21
C SER A 10 1.40 -23.59 -16.29
N SER A 11 1.46 -22.32 -16.68
CA SER A 11 2.06 -21.18 -16.01
C SER A 11 1.67 -21.02 -14.53
N ILE A 12 2.39 -21.68 -13.63
CA ILE A 12 2.49 -21.27 -12.23
C ILE A 12 3.72 -20.37 -12.15
N PRO A 13 3.59 -19.09 -11.74
CA PRO A 13 4.75 -18.26 -11.48
C PRO A 13 5.63 -18.98 -10.46
N THR A 14 6.82 -19.40 -10.86
CA THR A 14 7.83 -19.91 -9.93
C THR A 14 8.07 -18.84 -8.86
N ILE A 15 8.33 -19.25 -7.62
CA ILE A 15 8.55 -18.38 -6.44
C ILE A 15 9.51 -17.19 -6.72
N ALA A 16 10.43 -17.33 -7.68
CA ALA A 16 11.32 -16.27 -8.14
C ALA A 16 10.64 -15.07 -8.83
N SER A 17 9.37 -15.16 -9.27
CA SER A 17 8.75 -14.16 -10.16
C SER A 17 7.96 -13.04 -9.47
N TYR A 18 7.58 -13.17 -8.19
CA TYR A 18 6.76 -12.14 -7.52
C TYR A 18 7.56 -11.10 -6.75
N CYS A 19 8.89 -11.27 -6.59
CA CYS A 19 9.73 -10.25 -5.96
C CYS A 19 10.12 -9.13 -6.94
N ASP A 20 10.26 -9.44 -8.23
CA ASP A 20 10.53 -8.42 -9.26
C ASP A 20 9.22 -7.77 -9.75
N ASN A 21 8.11 -8.50 -9.68
CA ASN A 21 6.79 -8.00 -10.03
C ASN A 21 5.75 -8.45 -9.00
N PRO A 22 5.53 -7.65 -7.93
CA PRO A 22 4.56 -7.96 -6.90
C PRO A 22 3.16 -8.23 -7.47
N VAL A 23 2.48 -9.22 -6.90
CA VAL A 23 1.16 -9.64 -7.36
C VAL A 23 0.08 -8.74 -6.73
N PRO A 24 -0.85 -8.17 -7.53
CA PRO A 24 -1.95 -7.37 -7.00
C PRO A 24 -2.76 -8.14 -5.94
N ASN A 25 -3.28 -7.43 -4.93
CA ASN A 25 -4.11 -8.00 -3.87
C ASN A 25 -3.45 -9.14 -3.06
N THR A 26 -2.12 -9.11 -2.96
CA THR A 26 -1.36 -9.99 -2.06
C THR A 26 -0.43 -9.16 -1.18
N CYS A 27 0.01 -9.76 -0.07
CA CYS A 27 0.97 -9.17 0.87
C CYS A 27 2.28 -9.96 0.95
N ASN A 28 2.47 -10.93 0.06
CA ASN A 28 3.58 -11.89 0.12
C ASN A 28 4.94 -11.24 -0.11
N PHE A 29 5.00 -10.13 -0.86
CA PHE A 29 6.25 -9.39 -1.10
C PHE A 29 6.97 -9.00 0.20
N TYR A 30 6.20 -8.60 1.22
CA TYR A 30 6.78 -8.17 2.49
C TYR A 30 7.47 -9.32 3.25
N MET A 31 6.83 -10.49 3.35
CA MET A 31 7.40 -11.64 4.07
C MET A 31 8.39 -12.39 3.19
N ASN A 32 7.95 -12.81 2.00
CA ASN A 32 8.66 -13.77 1.18
C ASN A 32 9.73 -13.16 0.27
N CYS A 33 9.83 -11.82 0.21
CA CYS A 33 10.90 -11.13 -0.53
C CYS A 33 11.74 -10.26 0.40
N LEU A 34 11.14 -9.26 1.04
CA LEU A 34 11.90 -8.31 1.86
C LEU A 34 12.40 -8.94 3.16
N GLU A 35 11.51 -9.53 3.97
CA GLU A 35 11.93 -10.11 5.24
C GLU A 35 12.83 -11.35 5.05
N GLU A 36 12.49 -12.21 4.10
CA GLU A 36 13.30 -13.38 3.75
C GLU A 36 14.72 -13.01 3.31
N LYS A 37 14.90 -11.88 2.61
CA LYS A 37 16.21 -11.44 2.12
C LYS A 37 17.01 -10.62 3.14
N PHE A 38 16.36 -9.67 3.80
CA PHE A 38 17.05 -8.65 4.60
C PHE A 38 16.96 -8.88 6.11
N HIS A 39 16.08 -9.78 6.57
CA HIS A 39 15.92 -10.15 7.98
C HIS A 39 15.79 -8.94 8.92
N CYS A 40 14.94 -7.98 8.56
CA CYS A 40 14.75 -6.76 9.34
C CYS A 40 14.06 -7.00 10.70
N GLY A 41 13.55 -8.20 10.91
CA GLY A 41 13.01 -8.68 12.17
C GLY A 41 11.60 -8.20 12.44
N PRO A 42 10.99 -8.66 13.54
CA PRO A 42 9.58 -8.40 13.85
C PRO A 42 9.26 -6.92 14.11
N LYS A 43 10.27 -6.08 14.32
CA LYS A 43 10.13 -4.62 14.48
C LYS A 43 10.42 -3.85 13.17
N GLY A 44 11.00 -4.51 12.18
CA GLY A 44 11.36 -3.93 10.89
C GLY A 44 10.13 -3.57 10.06
N TYR A 45 10.33 -2.68 9.07
CA TYR A 45 9.27 -2.22 8.19
C TYR A 45 8.48 -3.35 7.51
N PRO A 46 9.12 -4.38 6.92
CA PRO A 46 8.39 -5.41 6.16
C PRO A 46 7.27 -6.06 6.97
N ILE A 47 7.56 -6.46 8.21
CA ILE A 47 6.61 -7.18 9.06
C ILE A 47 5.74 -6.25 9.90
N ASN A 48 6.36 -5.32 10.63
CA ASN A 48 5.65 -4.52 11.62
C ASN A 48 4.73 -3.46 11.01
N TYR A 49 4.98 -3.07 9.76
CA TYR A 49 4.23 -2.01 9.09
C TYR A 49 3.68 -2.44 7.72
N GLY A 50 4.53 -2.84 6.79
CA GLY A 50 4.15 -3.15 5.41
C GLY A 50 3.11 -4.27 5.33
N LYS A 51 3.48 -5.48 5.75
CA LYS A 51 2.60 -6.65 5.78
C LYS A 51 1.34 -6.40 6.61
N LYS A 52 1.52 -5.89 7.84
CA LYS A 52 0.41 -5.63 8.77
C LYS A 52 -0.66 -4.71 8.17
N ASN A 53 -0.28 -3.60 7.54
CA ASN A 53 -1.27 -2.68 6.94
C ASN A 53 -1.80 -3.21 5.61
N CYS A 54 -0.99 -3.93 4.82
CA CYS A 54 -1.46 -4.63 3.63
C CYS A 54 -2.59 -5.62 3.96
N GLU A 55 -2.43 -6.44 5.00
CA GLU A 55 -3.44 -7.43 5.42
C GLU A 55 -4.73 -6.78 5.94
N LYS A 56 -4.63 -5.62 6.58
CA LYS A 56 -5.79 -4.81 6.95
C LYS A 56 -6.58 -4.36 5.72
N PHE A 57 -5.91 -3.90 4.66
CA PHE A 57 -6.58 -3.55 3.42
C PHE A 57 -7.26 -4.74 2.75
N ILE A 58 -6.62 -5.91 2.72
CA ILE A 58 -7.25 -7.15 2.23
C ILE A 58 -8.52 -7.46 3.02
N THR A 59 -8.46 -7.36 4.34
CA THR A 59 -9.60 -7.66 5.23
C THR A 59 -10.74 -6.65 5.04
N SER A 60 -10.41 -5.37 4.84
CA SER A 60 -11.39 -4.30 4.69
C SER A 60 -11.89 -4.10 3.25
N ILE A 61 -11.29 -4.73 2.23
CA ILE A 61 -11.54 -4.39 0.82
C ILE A 61 -13.03 -4.44 0.44
N ASN A 62 -13.79 -5.34 1.04
CA ASN A 62 -15.22 -5.48 0.76
C ASN A 62 -16.10 -4.35 1.30
N LYS A 63 -15.60 -3.55 2.25
CA LYS A 63 -16.29 -2.36 2.78
C LYS A 63 -16.17 -1.15 1.85
N PHE A 64 -15.18 -1.13 0.97
CA PHE A 64 -14.99 -0.05 0.00
C PHE A 64 -16.03 -0.12 -1.14
N SER A 65 -16.36 1.04 -1.68
CA SER A 65 -17.10 1.19 -2.93
C SER A 65 -16.35 0.52 -4.11
N PRO A 66 -16.98 0.33 -5.28
CA PRO A 66 -16.27 -0.15 -6.47
C PRO A 66 -15.04 0.70 -6.84
N ALA A 67 -15.11 2.02 -6.67
CA ALA A 67 -13.97 2.92 -6.88
C ALA A 67 -12.89 2.72 -5.81
N GLY A 68 -13.29 2.61 -4.55
CA GLY A 68 -12.39 2.33 -3.42
C GLY A 68 -11.68 0.99 -3.55
N LYS A 69 -12.34 -0.08 -4.01
CA LYS A 69 -11.71 -1.39 -4.26
C LYS A 69 -10.60 -1.31 -5.31
N LYS A 70 -10.85 -0.54 -6.38
CA LYS A 70 -9.84 -0.26 -7.42
C LYS A 70 -8.67 0.53 -6.83
N TRP A 71 -8.95 1.55 -6.02
CA TRP A 71 -7.91 2.31 -5.32
C TRP A 71 -7.07 1.44 -4.38
N VAL A 72 -7.70 0.58 -3.56
CA VAL A 72 -7.00 -0.37 -2.67
C VAL A 72 -6.06 -1.28 -3.47
N THR A 73 -6.55 -1.87 -4.57
CA THR A 73 -5.72 -2.72 -5.44
C THR A 73 -4.50 -1.96 -5.97
N ASN A 74 -4.72 -0.74 -6.46
CA ASN A 74 -3.67 0.09 -7.07
C ASN A 74 -2.64 0.55 -6.04
N VAL A 75 -3.07 1.05 -4.87
CA VAL A 75 -2.18 1.59 -3.85
C VAL A 75 -1.34 0.48 -3.23
N MET A 76 -1.94 -0.68 -2.96
CA MET A 76 -1.23 -1.86 -2.46
C MET A 76 -0.15 -2.33 -3.43
N LEU A 77 -0.46 -2.34 -4.72
CA LEU A 77 0.51 -2.73 -5.76
C LEU A 77 1.62 -1.68 -5.91
N CYS A 78 1.27 -0.40 -5.92
CA CYS A 78 2.24 0.70 -6.03
C CYS A 78 3.26 0.67 -4.89
N LEU A 79 2.80 0.52 -3.65
CA LEU A 79 3.66 0.48 -2.46
C LEU A 79 4.65 -0.69 -2.49
N GLN A 80 4.21 -1.87 -2.94
CA GLN A 80 5.10 -3.02 -3.09
C GLN A 80 6.12 -2.79 -4.23
N ARG A 81 5.67 -2.26 -5.37
CA ARG A 81 6.56 -1.94 -6.50
C ARG A 81 7.61 -0.89 -6.18
N ALA A 82 7.30 0.09 -5.35
CA ALA A 82 8.24 1.12 -4.93
C ALA A 82 9.47 0.55 -4.19
N LEU A 83 9.37 -0.68 -3.68
CA LEU A 83 10.43 -1.36 -2.93
C LEU A 83 11.17 -2.42 -3.74
N VAL A 84 10.81 -2.64 -5.01
CA VAL A 84 11.48 -3.63 -5.88
C VAL A 84 12.96 -3.26 -6.08
N SER A 85 13.28 -1.98 -6.32
CA SER A 85 14.68 -1.54 -6.44
C SER A 85 15.48 -1.70 -5.14
N SER A 86 14.82 -1.52 -3.98
CA SER A 86 15.42 -1.82 -2.68
C SER A 86 15.70 -3.32 -2.54
N TYR A 87 14.78 -4.17 -3.04
CA TYR A 87 14.96 -5.63 -3.09
C TYR A 87 16.11 -6.04 -4.00
N ASP A 88 16.23 -5.49 -5.20
CA ASP A 88 17.27 -5.86 -6.17
C ASP A 88 18.69 -5.51 -5.69
N ASN A 89 18.81 -4.46 -4.87
CA ASN A 89 20.09 -4.02 -4.34
C ASN A 89 20.51 -4.80 -3.08
N ASN A 90 21.50 -5.67 -3.21
CA ASN A 90 22.06 -6.46 -2.10
C ASN A 90 22.75 -5.64 -0.99
N LYS A 91 22.97 -4.34 -1.20
CA LYS A 91 23.55 -3.43 -0.18
C LYS A 91 22.49 -2.65 0.61
N THR A 92 21.22 -2.78 0.24
CA THR A 92 20.10 -2.13 0.93
C THR A 92 20.07 -2.55 2.41
N THR A 93 19.92 -1.57 3.31
CA THR A 93 19.71 -1.80 4.74
C THR A 93 18.23 -1.74 5.10
N CYS A 94 17.86 -2.24 6.28
CA CYS A 94 16.50 -2.11 6.80
C CYS A 94 16.04 -0.66 6.99
N THR A 95 16.99 0.25 7.26
CA THR A 95 16.73 1.69 7.32
C THR A 95 16.40 2.24 5.94
N ASP A 96 17.13 1.81 4.90
CA ASP A 96 16.83 2.21 3.52
C ASP A 96 15.45 1.73 3.08
N ILE A 97 15.10 0.47 3.39
CA ILE A 97 13.75 -0.08 3.13
C ILE A 97 12.68 0.77 3.81
N TYR A 98 12.88 1.09 5.09
CA TYR A 98 11.93 1.94 5.84
C TYR A 98 11.75 3.30 5.15
N ASN A 99 12.85 3.97 4.81
CA ASN A 99 12.83 5.30 4.20
C ASN A 99 12.16 5.28 2.81
N THR A 100 12.58 4.37 1.92
CA THR A 100 11.99 4.21 0.59
C THR A 100 10.50 3.89 0.71
N ALA A 101 10.12 2.99 1.62
CA ALA A 101 8.71 2.66 1.80
C ALA A 101 7.92 3.87 2.27
N PHE A 102 8.41 4.57 3.29
CA PHE A 102 7.77 5.75 3.84
C PHE A 102 7.55 6.85 2.79
N ASP A 103 8.59 7.18 2.02
CA ASP A 103 8.55 8.20 0.97
C ASP A 103 7.59 7.83 -0.17
N SER A 104 7.36 6.54 -0.40
CA SER A 104 6.43 6.07 -1.45
C SER A 104 4.94 6.28 -1.12
N HIS A 105 4.55 6.50 0.14
CA HIS A 105 3.14 6.49 0.53
C HIS A 105 2.34 7.60 -0.14
N ALA A 106 2.79 8.85 0.01
CA ALA A 106 2.08 10.00 -0.58
C ALA A 106 1.91 9.87 -2.10
N PRO A 107 2.97 9.64 -2.91
CA PRO A 107 2.82 9.50 -4.35
C PRO A 107 1.94 8.28 -4.73
N CYS A 108 2.07 7.14 -4.06
CA CYS A 108 1.23 5.98 -4.36
C CYS A 108 -0.26 6.22 -4.05
N TYR A 109 -0.58 6.90 -2.95
CA TYR A 109 -1.96 7.22 -2.58
C TYR A 109 -2.59 8.16 -3.61
N ILE A 110 -1.86 9.20 -4.00
CA ILE A 110 -2.29 10.20 -4.98
C ILE A 110 -2.50 9.56 -6.35
N THR A 111 -1.47 8.89 -6.88
CA THR A 111 -1.52 8.30 -8.23
C THR A 111 -2.54 7.16 -8.34
N SER A 112 -2.89 6.52 -7.23
CA SER A 112 -3.96 5.52 -7.19
C SER A 112 -5.37 6.12 -7.22
N GLY A 113 -5.50 7.44 -7.04
CA GLY A 113 -6.77 8.18 -7.13
C GLY A 113 -7.43 8.49 -5.79
N ILE A 114 -6.68 8.62 -4.69
CA ILE A 114 -7.29 8.85 -3.36
C ILE A 114 -8.18 10.11 -3.32
N CYS A 115 -7.85 11.13 -4.10
CA CYS A 115 -8.50 12.43 -4.06
C CYS A 115 -9.92 12.46 -4.65
N ILE A 116 -10.26 11.46 -5.46
CA ILE A 116 -11.58 11.34 -6.10
C ILE A 116 -12.44 10.27 -5.43
N LEU A 117 -11.98 9.68 -4.33
CA LEU A 117 -12.76 8.71 -3.59
C LEU A 117 -13.94 9.40 -2.87
N PRO A 118 -15.11 8.75 -2.86
CA PRO A 118 -16.26 9.26 -2.11
C PRO A 118 -15.98 9.28 -0.60
N PRO A 119 -16.67 10.16 0.16
CA PRO A 119 -16.61 10.21 1.62
C PRO A 119 -16.62 8.86 2.35
N THR A 120 -17.49 7.94 1.92
CA THR A 120 -17.64 6.62 2.54
C THR A 120 -16.37 5.77 2.44
N ASP A 121 -15.58 5.91 1.37
CA ASP A 121 -14.30 5.20 1.24
C ASP A 121 -13.23 5.78 2.16
N TRP A 122 -13.30 7.08 2.46
CA TRP A 122 -12.42 7.73 3.43
C TRP A 122 -12.71 7.25 4.86
N GLU A 123 -13.97 7.08 5.22
CA GLU A 123 -14.36 6.48 6.52
C GLU A 123 -13.76 5.07 6.68
N VAL A 124 -13.93 4.21 5.68
CA VAL A 124 -13.36 2.86 5.69
C VAL A 124 -11.83 2.89 5.72
N LEU A 125 -11.19 3.83 5.01
CA LEU A 125 -9.75 4.04 5.06
C LEU A 125 -9.28 4.40 6.48
N PHE A 126 -9.94 5.36 7.13
CA PHE A 126 -9.63 5.75 8.51
C PHE A 126 -9.82 4.59 9.50
N GLU A 127 -10.86 3.78 9.35
CA GLU A 127 -11.05 2.55 10.12
C GLU A 127 -9.92 1.54 9.91
N THR A 128 -9.44 1.39 8.68
CA THR A 128 -8.49 0.34 8.29
C THR A 128 -7.08 0.58 8.87
N ILE A 129 -6.52 1.77 8.64
CA ILE A 129 -5.13 2.07 9.04
C ILE A 129 -5.02 2.97 10.27
N GLY A 130 -6.14 3.52 10.74
CA GLY A 130 -6.23 4.38 11.91
C GLY A 130 -5.79 5.81 11.62
N PHE A 131 -6.48 6.79 12.21
CA PHE A 131 -6.21 8.22 12.05
C PHE A 131 -4.72 8.52 12.34
N LYS A 132 -4.18 8.16 13.50
CA LYS A 132 -2.78 8.49 13.87
C LYS A 132 -1.71 8.06 12.84
N THR A 133 -1.92 6.93 12.15
CA THR A 133 -1.01 6.41 11.13
C THR A 133 -1.03 7.26 9.85
N LEU A 134 -2.19 7.78 9.48
CA LEU A 134 -2.36 8.71 8.35
C LEU A 134 -1.83 10.11 8.67
N PHE A 135 -2.07 10.58 9.89
CA PHE A 135 -1.80 11.97 10.28
C PHE A 135 -0.37 12.23 10.77
N GLY A 136 0.44 11.19 11.02
CA GLY A 136 1.84 11.32 11.41
C GLY A 136 2.68 12.12 10.40
N ASN A 137 2.30 12.13 9.12
CA ASN A 137 3.03 12.82 8.03
C ASN A 137 2.10 13.55 7.06
N LEU A 138 0.91 13.95 7.53
CA LEU A 138 -0.06 14.67 6.73
C LEU A 138 0.53 15.94 6.11
N LYS A 139 1.52 16.58 6.74
CA LYS A 139 2.18 17.78 6.18
C LYS A 139 2.88 17.51 4.84
N ILE A 140 3.50 16.33 4.65
CA ILE A 140 4.18 15.95 3.41
C ILE A 140 3.14 15.58 2.35
N ILE A 141 2.10 14.84 2.75
CA ILE A 141 0.94 14.56 1.90
C ILE A 141 0.30 15.89 1.45
N ILE A 142 0.03 16.81 2.37
CA ILE A 142 -0.50 18.15 2.09
C ILE A 142 0.41 18.94 1.17
N GLN A 143 1.74 18.87 1.32
CA GLN A 143 2.64 19.58 0.41
C GLN A 143 2.61 18.97 -1.00
N ALA A 144 2.58 17.64 -1.14
CA ALA A 144 2.40 16.96 -2.42
C ALA A 144 1.00 17.21 -3.04
N LEU A 145 -0.04 17.36 -2.21
CA LEU A 145 -1.40 17.70 -2.62
C LEU A 145 -1.56 19.20 -2.95
N LYS A 146 -0.76 20.08 -2.34
CA LYS A 146 -0.76 21.52 -2.65
C LYS A 146 -0.07 21.82 -3.98
N THR A 147 0.89 20.99 -4.39
CA THR A 147 1.53 21.07 -5.71
C THR A 147 0.71 20.37 -6.80
N ALA A 148 -0.05 19.33 -6.48
CA ALA A 148 -1.03 18.70 -7.37
C ALA A 148 -2.43 19.30 -7.15
N GLY A 149 -2.79 20.35 -7.91
CA GLY A 149 -4.06 21.11 -7.77
C GLY A 149 -5.38 20.31 -7.89
N GLU A 150 -5.35 18.98 -7.98
CA GLU A 150 -6.51 18.10 -8.23
C GLU A 150 -7.23 17.62 -6.95
N CYS A 151 -6.65 17.82 -5.76
CA CYS A 151 -7.22 17.35 -4.50
C CYS A 151 -7.87 18.46 -3.65
N ALA A 152 -7.94 19.68 -4.19
CA ALA A 152 -8.47 20.86 -3.50
C ALA A 152 -9.94 20.69 -3.07
N THR A 153 -10.75 20.05 -3.91
CA THR A 153 -12.19 19.79 -3.63
C THR A 153 -12.38 18.85 -2.45
N PHE A 154 -11.54 17.80 -2.34
CA PHE A 154 -11.53 16.91 -1.19
C PHE A 154 -11.13 17.65 0.09
N TYR A 155 -10.13 18.53 0.03
CA TYR A 155 -9.63 19.26 1.19
C TYR A 155 -10.71 20.16 1.83
N VAL A 156 -11.53 20.83 1.02
CA VAL A 156 -12.65 21.66 1.51
C VAL A 156 -13.70 20.79 2.22
N TRP A 157 -14.07 19.64 1.64
CA TRP A 157 -14.99 18.70 2.27
C TRP A 157 -14.42 18.11 3.57
N PHE A 158 -13.17 17.64 3.55
CA PHE A 158 -12.51 17.03 4.69
C PHE A 158 -12.36 17.99 5.87
N LEU A 159 -11.98 19.25 5.63
CA LEU A 159 -11.95 20.28 6.68
C LEU A 159 -13.34 20.53 7.28
N ALA A 160 -14.39 20.48 6.47
CA ALA A 160 -15.76 20.60 6.95
C ALA A 160 -16.13 19.44 7.89
N GLU A 161 -15.79 18.19 7.57
CA GLU A 161 -16.12 17.05 8.45
C GLU A 161 -15.28 16.94 9.71
N VAL A 162 -13.99 17.30 9.61
CA VAL A 162 -13.14 17.44 10.81
C VAL A 162 -13.69 18.55 11.72
N CYS A 163 -14.14 19.68 11.17
CA CYS A 163 -14.78 20.70 11.99
C CYS A 163 -16.15 20.23 12.50
N LYS A 164 -17.00 19.53 11.76
CA LYS A 164 -18.23 18.97 12.36
C LYS A 164 -17.95 18.06 13.55
N SER A 165 -16.87 17.27 13.48
CA SER A 165 -16.48 16.34 14.56
C SER A 165 -15.76 17.00 15.74
N LEU A 166 -15.12 18.18 15.55
CA LEU A 166 -14.31 18.86 16.57
C LEU A 166 -14.90 20.21 17.04
N CYS A 167 -15.81 20.79 16.27
CA CYS A 167 -16.47 22.07 16.51
C CYS A 167 -17.89 21.88 17.09
N GLU A 168 -18.39 20.64 17.22
CA GLU A 168 -19.52 20.30 18.11
C GLU A 168 -19.05 20.06 19.56
N ILE A 169 -18.36 21.07 20.13
CA ILE A 169 -18.23 21.29 21.57
C ILE A 169 -18.61 22.74 21.85
#